data_AF-A0A519VYX5-F1
#
_entry.id   AF-A0A519VYX5-F1
#
_cell.length_a   1.000
_cell.length_b   1.000
_cell.length_c   1.000
_cell.angle_alpha   90.00
_cell.angle_beta   90.00
_cell.angle_gamma   90.00
#
_symmetry.space_group_name_H-M   'P 1'
#
loop_
_entity.id
_entity.type
_entity.pdbx_description
1 polymer ?
#
loop_
_entity_poly.entity_id
_entity_poly.type
_entity_poly.pdbx_seq_one_letter_code
_entity_poly.pdbx_strand_id
1 'polypeptide(L)'
;MNETPQITIRKLRNRVTQSRFQQSYVSLVVETGAELIYDELLHLLKSAIIFLNYGDESMQKLGYRIILRYSTRFNDYKPLYDVAINKGYIPVSKFIETKHFGELNPDGFFQNYFSSYQDNFYQNGIYLSYGQKKLIGFSQDTEGDFVLIAPTSYG
;
A
#
# COMPACT_ATOMS: atom_id res chain seq x y z
N MET A 1 41.38 -13.53 -6.33
CA MET A 1 39.95 -13.72 -6.02
C MET A 1 39.52 -12.53 -5.21
N ASN A 2 38.70 -11.63 -5.79
CA ASN A 2 38.16 -10.50 -5.02
C ASN A 2 37.05 -11.02 -4.13
N GLU A 3 37.28 -11.01 -2.82
CA GLU A 3 36.27 -11.33 -1.82
C GLU A 3 35.08 -10.38 -2.00
N THR A 4 33.90 -10.93 -2.31
CA THR A 4 32.66 -10.17 -2.29
C THR A 4 32.48 -9.57 -0.90
N PRO A 5 32.39 -8.23 -0.78
CA PRO A 5 32.37 -7.59 0.53
C PRO A 5 31.13 -8.03 1.30
N GLN A 6 31.34 -8.64 2.46
CA GLN A 6 30.27 -9.13 3.32
C GLN A 6 29.45 -7.93 3.86
N ILE A 7 28.20 -7.83 3.42
CA ILE A 7 27.28 -6.74 3.79
C ILE A 7 26.60 -7.12 5.11
N THR A 8 26.97 -6.45 6.20
CA THR A 8 26.33 -6.61 7.53
C THR A 8 25.20 -5.58 7.72
N ILE A 9 24.12 -5.94 8.42
CA ILE A 9 22.98 -5.05 8.77
C ILE A 9 23.46 -3.72 9.39
N ARG A 10 24.49 -3.75 10.26
CA ARG A 10 25.08 -2.54 10.85
C ARG A 10 25.71 -1.60 9.81
N LYS A 11 26.39 -2.15 8.80
CA LYS A 11 26.98 -1.37 7.69
C LYS A 11 25.89 -0.80 6.78
N LEU A 12 24.80 -1.54 6.54
CA LEU A 12 23.64 -1.04 5.81
C LEU A 12 22.94 0.10 6.54
N ARG A 13 22.70 -0.03 7.85
CA ARG A 13 22.04 1.03 8.66
C ARG A 13 22.77 2.36 8.58
N ASN A 14 24.10 2.35 8.66
CA ASN A 14 24.94 3.55 8.59
C ASN A 14 25.04 4.12 7.17
N ARG A 15 24.88 3.30 6.13
CA ARG A 15 24.89 3.75 4.73
C ARG A 15 23.54 4.31 4.29
N VAL A 16 22.44 3.78 4.82
CA VAL A 16 21.10 4.32 4.58
C VAL A 16 20.95 5.72 5.19
N THR A 17 21.59 5.97 6.35
CA THR A 17 21.53 7.25 7.09
C THR A 17 22.27 8.44 6.47
N GLN A 18 22.78 8.28 5.23
CA GLN A 18 23.21 9.37 4.36
C GLN A 18 22.89 9.09 2.87
N SER A 19 21.98 8.15 2.61
CA SER A 19 21.64 7.75 1.24
C SER A 19 20.78 8.78 0.55
N ARG A 20 20.85 8.82 -0.79
CA ARG A 20 19.88 9.52 -1.64
C ARG A 20 18.45 9.13 -1.27
N PHE A 21 18.21 7.85 -1.01
CA PHE A 21 16.91 7.35 -0.58
C PHE A 21 16.40 8.06 0.68
N GLN A 22 17.21 8.16 1.74
CA GLN A 22 16.79 8.81 2.97
C GLN A 22 16.50 10.29 2.75
N GLN A 23 17.34 11.00 2.00
CA GLN A 23 17.12 12.42 1.70
C GLN A 23 15.78 12.62 0.99
N SER A 24 15.55 11.89 -0.11
CA SER A 24 14.28 11.96 -0.85
C SER A 24 13.09 11.51 0.02
N TYR A 25 13.25 10.49 0.86
CA TYR A 25 12.19 10.01 1.76
C TYR A 25 11.82 11.05 2.83
N VAL A 26 12.82 11.68 3.46
CA VAL A 26 12.61 12.76 4.43
C VAL A 26 11.92 13.93 3.76
N SER A 27 12.37 14.33 2.57
CA SER A 27 11.73 15.37 1.78
C SER A 27 10.27 15.04 1.47
N LEU A 28 9.94 13.78 1.14
CA LEU A 28 8.56 13.32 0.92
C LEU A 28 7.70 13.44 2.18
N VAL A 29 8.24 13.07 3.34
CA VAL A 29 7.50 12.99 4.61
C VAL A 29 7.35 14.33 5.32
N VAL A 30 8.39 15.17 5.32
CA VAL A 30 8.41 16.41 6.10
C VAL A 30 7.63 17.54 5.40
N GLU A 31 7.25 17.37 4.13
CA GLU A 31 6.54 18.39 3.35
C GLU A 31 7.24 19.76 3.41
N THR A 32 8.57 19.76 3.59
CA THR A 32 9.38 20.94 3.35
C THR A 32 9.10 21.36 1.92
N GLY A 33 8.65 22.60 1.71
CA GLY A 33 8.25 23.16 0.40
C GLY A 33 9.34 23.15 -0.69
N ALA A 34 10.43 22.42 -0.48
CA ALA A 34 11.33 21.97 -1.53
C ALA A 34 10.57 21.03 -2.49
N GLU A 35 10.56 21.40 -3.76
CA GLU A 35 10.09 20.53 -4.83
C GLU A 35 10.99 19.29 -4.91
N LEU A 36 10.39 18.12 -4.80
CA LEU A 36 11.07 16.87 -5.09
C LEU A 36 11.31 16.80 -6.59
N ILE A 37 12.56 16.58 -6.99
CA ILE A 37 12.89 16.43 -8.41
C ILE A 37 12.29 15.11 -8.91
N TYR A 38 11.82 15.07 -10.15
CA TYR A 38 11.20 13.89 -10.77
C TYR A 38 12.00 12.59 -10.53
N ASP A 39 13.33 12.64 -10.66
CA ASP A 39 14.20 11.48 -10.46
C ASP A 39 14.18 10.94 -9.01
N GLU A 40 14.00 11.82 -8.02
CA GLU A 40 13.89 11.43 -6.62
C GLU A 40 12.56 10.71 -6.35
N LEU A 41 11.46 11.25 -6.89
CA LEU A 41 10.16 10.61 -6.82
C LEU A 41 10.18 9.24 -7.51
N LEU A 42 10.75 9.17 -8.71
CA LEU A 42 10.88 7.92 -9.45
C LEU A 42 11.71 6.90 -8.66
N HIS A 43 12.80 7.34 -8.02
CA HIS A 43 13.62 6.47 -7.18
C HIS A 43 12.85 5.95 -5.96
N LEU A 44 12.07 6.81 -5.29
CA LEU A 44 11.24 6.43 -4.16
C LEU A 44 10.14 5.44 -4.55
N LEU A 45 9.42 5.68 -5.65
CA LEU A 45 8.36 4.79 -6.12
C LEU A 45 8.92 3.42 -6.55
N LYS A 46 10.07 3.38 -7.24
CA LYS A 46 10.76 2.12 -7.54
C LYS A 46 11.15 1.37 -6.26
N SER A 47 11.70 2.08 -5.28
CA SER A 47 12.05 1.51 -3.98
C SER A 47 10.82 0.97 -3.25
N ALA A 48 9.71 1.70 -3.30
CA ALA A 48 8.44 1.28 -2.70
C ALA A 48 7.93 -0.04 -3.29
N ILE A 49 7.97 -0.20 -4.62
CA ILE A 49 7.60 -1.45 -5.29
C ILE A 49 8.49 -2.61 -4.82
N ILE A 50 9.81 -2.39 -4.72
CA ILE A 50 10.74 -3.41 -4.20
C ILE A 50 10.35 -3.78 -2.77
N PHE A 51 10.13 -2.79 -1.90
CA PHE A 51 9.78 -3.03 -0.50
C PHE A 51 8.45 -3.76 -0.33
N LEU A 52 7.44 -3.44 -1.16
CA LEU A 52 6.14 -4.11 -1.16
C LEU A 52 6.22 -5.60 -1.52
N ASN A 53 7.22 -5.98 -2.31
CA ASN A 53 7.43 -7.34 -2.81
C ASN A 53 8.58 -8.08 -2.08
N TYR A 54 9.27 -7.42 -1.15
CA TYR A 54 10.44 -7.99 -0.46
C TYR A 54 10.09 -9.14 0.49
N GLY A 55 8.84 -9.25 0.94
CA GLY A 55 8.35 -10.33 1.80
C GLY A 55 8.41 -10.03 3.31
N ASP A 56 9.27 -9.11 3.75
CA ASP A 56 9.27 -8.63 5.14
C ASP A 56 8.14 -7.61 5.41
N GLU A 57 7.35 -7.82 6.45
CA GLU A 57 6.20 -6.98 6.78
C GLU A 57 6.59 -5.52 7.06
N SER A 58 7.73 -5.28 7.71
CA SER A 58 8.19 -3.92 8.02
C SER A 58 8.58 -3.18 6.73
N MET A 59 9.24 -3.88 5.79
CA MET A 59 9.53 -3.34 4.46
C MET A 59 8.24 -3.06 3.68
N GLN A 60 7.28 -3.98 3.69
CA GLN A 60 6.00 -3.76 3.01
C GLN A 60 5.26 -2.54 3.55
N LYS A 61 5.23 -2.36 4.88
CA LYS A 61 4.66 -1.18 5.54
C LYS A 61 5.39 0.11 5.11
N LEU A 62 6.71 0.07 4.98
CA LEU A 62 7.48 1.21 4.47
C LEU A 62 7.14 1.53 3.01
N GLY A 63 7.07 0.52 2.14
CA GLY A 63 6.69 0.69 0.74
C GLY A 63 5.29 1.28 0.59
N TYR A 64 4.31 0.75 1.33
CA TYR A 64 2.96 1.29 1.37
C TYR A 64 2.94 2.75 1.85
N ARG A 65 3.68 3.08 2.91
CA ARG A 65 3.78 4.45 3.43
C ARG A 65 4.33 5.43 2.40
N ILE A 66 5.33 5.03 1.61
CA ILE A 66 5.87 5.88 0.53
C ILE A 66 4.78 6.19 -0.50
N ILE A 67 4.06 5.17 -0.97
CA ILE A 67 3.00 5.33 -1.97
C ILE A 67 1.86 6.18 -1.43
N LEU A 68 1.42 5.92 -0.20
CA LEU A 68 0.39 6.71 0.46
C LEU A 68 0.79 8.20 0.51
N ARG A 69 2.02 8.49 0.97
CA ARG A 69 2.51 9.88 1.07
C ARG A 69 2.65 10.55 -0.28
N TYR A 70 3.12 9.82 -1.28
CA TYR A 70 3.17 10.31 -2.66
C TYR A 70 1.76 10.68 -3.14
N SER A 71 0.80 9.76 -3.05
CA SER A 71 -0.55 9.97 -3.54
C SER A 71 -1.26 11.14 -2.85
N THR A 72 -1.11 11.26 -1.53
CA THR A 72 -1.71 12.39 -0.80
C THR A 72 -1.06 13.73 -1.14
N ARG A 73 0.27 13.76 -1.31
CA ARG A 73 1.01 15.01 -1.55
C ARG A 73 0.82 15.53 -2.98
N PHE A 74 0.84 14.63 -3.96
CA PHE A 74 0.78 14.99 -5.38
C PHE A 74 -0.62 14.83 -6.00
N ASN A 75 -1.62 14.45 -5.19
CA ASN A 75 -2.99 14.16 -5.63
C ASN A 75 -3.07 13.11 -6.75
N ASP A 76 -2.04 12.25 -6.86
CA ASP A 76 -1.95 11.15 -7.83
C ASP A 76 -2.23 9.82 -7.12
N TYR A 77 -3.50 9.42 -7.11
CA TYR A 77 -3.97 8.26 -6.36
C TYR A 77 -3.90 6.93 -7.11
N LYS A 78 -3.46 6.92 -8.37
CA LYS A 78 -3.36 5.69 -9.17
C LYS A 78 -2.44 4.63 -8.53
N PRO A 79 -1.22 4.96 -8.06
CA PRO A 79 -0.36 3.98 -7.41
C PRO A 79 -0.95 3.42 -6.11
N LEU A 80 -1.63 4.25 -5.33
CA LEU A 80 -2.25 3.82 -4.08
C LEU A 80 -3.47 2.93 -4.33
N TYR A 81 -4.29 3.24 -5.34
CA TYR A 81 -5.41 2.40 -5.76
C TYR A 81 -4.94 0.99 -6.14
N ASP A 82 -3.94 0.90 -7.02
CA ASP A 82 -3.39 -0.37 -7.49
C ASP A 82 -2.86 -1.21 -6.32
N VAL A 83 -2.11 -0.59 -5.41
CA VAL A 83 -1.57 -1.29 -4.22
C VAL A 83 -2.66 -1.68 -3.24
N ALA A 84 -3.67 -0.84 -3.02
CA ALA A 84 -4.79 -1.13 -2.14
C ALA A 84 -5.60 -2.33 -2.63
N ILE A 85 -5.92 -2.41 -3.93
CA ILE A 85 -6.58 -3.58 -4.51
C ILE A 85 -5.73 -4.83 -4.32
N ASN A 86 -4.45 -4.78 -4.70
CA ASN A 86 -3.55 -5.94 -4.61
C ASN A 86 -3.36 -6.45 -3.17
N LYS A 87 -3.37 -5.55 -2.18
CA LYS A 87 -3.27 -5.92 -0.75
C LYS A 87 -4.62 -6.29 -0.12
N GLY A 88 -5.73 -6.19 -0.85
CA GLY A 88 -7.07 -6.45 -0.32
C GLY A 88 -7.57 -5.36 0.63
N TYR A 89 -7.02 -4.14 0.55
CA TYR A 89 -7.51 -2.95 1.25
C TYR A 89 -8.66 -2.32 0.46
N ILE A 90 -9.68 -3.12 0.18
CA ILE A 90 -10.84 -2.77 -0.64
C ILE A 90 -11.53 -1.47 -0.22
N PRO A 91 -11.69 -1.16 1.09
CA PRO A 91 -12.31 0.11 1.49
C PRO A 91 -11.49 1.33 1.01
N VAL A 92 -10.16 1.22 1.03
CA VAL A 92 -9.25 2.29 0.57
C VAL A 92 -9.34 2.43 -0.94
N SER A 93 -9.31 1.33 -1.70
CA SER A 93 -9.40 1.42 -3.17
C SER A 93 -10.76 1.94 -3.62
N LYS A 94 -11.86 1.55 -2.95
CA LYS A 94 -13.20 2.06 -3.26
C LYS A 94 -13.35 3.55 -2.90
N PHE A 95 -12.78 3.97 -1.77
CA PHE A 95 -12.71 5.39 -1.42
C PHE A 95 -11.99 6.19 -2.52
N ILE A 96 -10.85 5.67 -3.01
CA ILE A 96 -10.08 6.34 -4.07
C ILE A 96 -10.89 6.42 -5.37
N GLU A 97 -11.49 5.31 -5.80
CA GLU A 97 -12.33 5.26 -7.01
C GLU A 97 -13.42 6.33 -6.97
N THR A 98 -14.20 6.33 -5.87
CA THR A 98 -15.35 7.22 -5.71
C THR A 98 -14.99 8.69 -5.56
N LYS A 99 -13.82 9.02 -5.00
CA LYS A 99 -13.42 10.41 -4.71
C LYS A 99 -12.45 11.01 -5.74
N HIS A 100 -11.67 10.20 -6.43
CA HIS A 100 -10.55 10.68 -7.24
C HIS A 100 -10.61 10.25 -8.72
N PHE A 101 -11.34 9.20 -9.10
CA PHE A 101 -11.33 8.70 -10.49
C PHE A 101 -12.56 9.10 -11.32
N GLY A 102 -13.50 9.84 -10.74
CA GLY A 102 -14.71 10.28 -11.44
C GLY A 102 -15.63 9.11 -11.81
N GLU A 103 -16.50 9.32 -12.79
CA GLU A 103 -17.39 8.26 -13.28
C GLU A 103 -16.60 7.15 -13.99
N LEU A 104 -17.06 5.90 -13.81
CA LEU A 104 -16.46 4.75 -14.48
C LEU A 104 -16.55 4.91 -16.00
N ASN A 105 -15.42 4.77 -16.70
CA ASN A 105 -15.43 4.78 -18.14
C ASN A 105 -16.10 3.49 -18.65
N PRO A 106 -17.22 3.56 -19.41
CA PRO A 106 -17.90 2.38 -19.94
C PRO A 106 -16.98 1.48 -20.78
N ASP A 107 -15.98 2.07 -21.45
CA ASP A 107 -15.03 1.37 -22.32
C ASP A 107 -13.80 0.84 -21.55
N GLY A 108 -13.66 1.18 -20.27
CA GLY A 108 -12.54 0.80 -19.42
C GLY A 108 -12.70 -0.57 -18.78
N PHE A 109 -12.36 -1.64 -19.50
CA PHE A 109 -12.50 -3.03 -18.99
C PHE A 109 -11.94 -3.22 -17.57
N PHE A 110 -10.68 -2.83 -17.32
CA PHE A 110 -10.06 -3.04 -16.01
C PHE A 110 -10.73 -2.23 -14.90
N GLN A 111 -11.14 -1.00 -15.19
CA GLN A 111 -11.81 -0.15 -14.21
C GLN A 111 -13.16 -0.76 -13.80
N ASN A 112 -13.95 -1.21 -14.79
CA ASN A 112 -15.22 -1.87 -14.55
C ASN A 112 -15.04 -3.21 -13.85
N TYR A 113 -14.07 -4.02 -14.28
CA TYR A 113 -13.75 -5.30 -13.64
C TYR A 113 -13.38 -5.11 -12.18
N PHE A 114 -12.48 -4.17 -11.86
CA PHE A 114 -12.07 -3.92 -10.49
C PHE A 114 -13.19 -3.30 -9.65
N SER A 115 -14.00 -2.39 -10.19
CA SER A 115 -15.19 -1.88 -9.49
C SER A 115 -16.14 -3.03 -9.13
N SER A 116 -16.51 -3.87 -10.09
CA SER A 116 -17.38 -5.03 -9.84
C SER A 116 -16.75 -6.05 -8.88
N TYR A 117 -15.43 -6.22 -8.95
CA TYR A 117 -14.69 -7.05 -7.97
C TYR A 117 -14.85 -6.48 -6.56
N GLN A 118 -14.67 -5.18 -6.37
CA GLN A 118 -14.82 -4.51 -5.07
C GLN A 118 -16.25 -4.62 -4.52
N ASP A 119 -17.28 -4.62 -5.37
CA ASP A 119 -18.67 -4.76 -4.96
C ASP A 119 -18.95 -6.10 -4.26
N ASN A 120 -18.15 -7.14 -4.52
CA ASN A 120 -18.23 -8.40 -3.76
C ASN A 120 -17.87 -8.24 -2.28
N PHE A 121 -17.22 -7.13 -1.89
CA PHE A 121 -16.86 -6.85 -0.49
C PHE A 121 -17.84 -5.89 0.18
N TYR A 122 -18.90 -5.47 -0.52
CA TYR A 122 -19.94 -4.62 0.05
C TYR A 122 -20.90 -5.44 0.90
N GLN A 123 -21.02 -5.10 2.18
CA GLN A 123 -21.92 -5.75 3.12
C GLN A 123 -22.42 -4.73 4.15
N ASN A 124 -23.72 -4.72 4.44
CA ASN A 124 -24.33 -3.87 5.47
C ASN A 124 -23.97 -2.37 5.37
N GLY A 125 -23.89 -1.83 4.15
CA GLY A 125 -23.62 -0.41 3.93
C GLY A 125 -22.14 -0.02 3.92
N ILE A 126 -21.22 -0.98 4.11
CA ILE A 126 -19.77 -0.73 4.12
C ILE A 126 -19.04 -1.69 3.18
N TYR A 127 -17.88 -1.27 2.69
CA TYR A 127 -16.94 -2.17 2.01
C TYR A 127 -16.02 -2.77 3.07
N LEU A 128 -15.82 -4.09 3.00
CA LEU A 128 -14.94 -4.83 3.91
C LEU A 128 -13.57 -5.03 3.29
N SER A 129 -12.52 -5.05 4.12
CA SER A 129 -11.21 -5.54 3.68
C SER A 129 -11.25 -7.05 3.40
N TYR A 130 -10.28 -7.54 2.63
CA TYR A 130 -10.14 -8.97 2.37
C TYR A 130 -10.01 -9.79 3.66
N GLY A 131 -9.24 -9.29 4.62
CA GLY A 131 -9.12 -9.91 5.94
C GLY A 131 -10.48 -10.04 6.62
N GLN A 132 -11.21 -8.93 6.77
CA GLN A 132 -12.52 -8.90 7.44
C GLN A 132 -13.51 -9.86 6.78
N LYS A 133 -13.58 -9.87 5.44
CA LYS A 133 -14.47 -10.79 4.71
C LYS A 133 -14.11 -12.26 4.98
N LYS A 134 -12.81 -12.59 4.98
CA LYS A 134 -12.33 -13.94 5.29
C LYS A 134 -12.69 -14.35 6.72
N LEU A 135 -12.60 -13.43 7.67
CA LEU A 135 -12.91 -13.67 9.07
C LEU A 135 -14.40 -13.93 9.31
N ILE A 136 -15.25 -13.14 8.66
CA ILE A 136 -16.71 -13.33 8.69
C ILE A 136 -17.08 -14.68 8.08
N GLY A 137 -16.49 -15.03 6.93
CA GLY A 137 -16.70 -16.35 6.32
C GLY A 137 -16.27 -17.49 7.26
N PHE A 138 -15.08 -17.38 7.86
CA PHE A 138 -14.63 -18.36 8.86
C PHE A 138 -15.61 -18.51 10.03
N SER A 139 -16.14 -17.40 10.55
CA SER A 139 -17.13 -17.44 11.64
C SER A 139 -18.46 -18.07 11.23
N GLN A 140 -18.86 -17.97 9.95
CA GLN A 140 -20.10 -18.55 9.44
C GLN A 140 -19.96 -20.04 9.12
N ASP A 141 -18.77 -20.45 8.68
CA ASP A 141 -18.47 -21.83 8.26
C ASP A 141 -18.02 -22.73 9.43
N THR A 142 -17.70 -22.15 10.59
CA THR A 142 -17.25 -22.91 11.77
C THR A 142 -18.44 -23.36 12.61
N GLU A 143 -18.59 -24.68 12.77
CA GLU A 143 -19.54 -25.26 13.73
C GLU A 143 -18.94 -25.32 15.14
N GLY A 144 -19.71 -24.90 16.14
CA GLY A 144 -19.31 -24.92 17.56
C GLY A 144 -18.72 -23.61 18.08
N ASP A 145 -18.11 -23.67 19.27
CA ASP A 145 -17.57 -22.49 19.94
C ASP A 145 -16.15 -22.18 19.43
N PHE A 146 -15.92 -20.92 19.09
CA PHE A 146 -14.59 -20.43 18.70
C PHE A 146 -14.27 -19.11 19.43
N VAL A 147 -12.98 -18.83 19.57
CA VAL A 147 -12.49 -17.56 20.13
C VAL A 147 -11.84 -16.76 19.02
N LEU A 148 -12.35 -15.56 18.80
CA LEU A 148 -11.80 -14.63 17.83
C LEU A 148 -10.98 -13.54 18.53
N ILE A 149 -9.71 -13.41 18.15
CA ILE A 149 -8.82 -12.34 18.62
C ILE A 149 -8.53 -11.42 17.44
N ALA A 150 -9.06 -10.21 17.47
CA ALA A 150 -8.81 -9.18 16.46
C ALA A 150 -8.16 -7.94 17.12
N PRO A 151 -7.14 -7.33 16.50
CA PRO A 151 -6.62 -6.04 16.95
C PRO A 151 -7.65 -4.92 16.76
N THR A 152 -7.60 -3.86 17.56
CA THR A 152 -8.54 -2.73 17.44
C THR A 152 -8.48 -2.01 16.08
N SER A 153 -7.38 -2.14 15.36
CA SER A 153 -7.21 -1.61 14.01
C SER A 153 -7.88 -2.44 12.91
N TYR A 154 -8.53 -3.55 13.26
CA TYR A 154 -9.14 -4.44 12.26
C TYR A 154 -10.42 -3.86 11.65
N GLY A 155 -11.05 -2.89 12.34
CA GLY A 155 -12.31 -2.27 11.95
C GLY A 155 -13.47 -2.96 12.63
#